data_AF-A0A7Y1VJZ4-F1
#
_entry.id   AF-A0A7Y1VJZ4-F1
#
_cell.length_a   1.000
_cell.length_b   1.000
_cell.length_c   1.000
_cell.angle_alpha   90.00
_cell.angle_beta   90.00
_cell.angle_gamma   90.00
#
_symmetry.space_group_name_H-M   'P 1'
#
loop_
_entity.id
_entity.type
_entity.pdbx_description
1 polymer ?
#
loop_
_entity_poly.entity_id
_entity_poly.type
_entity_poly.pdbx_seq_one_letter_code
_entity_poly.pdbx_strand_id
1 'polypeptide(L)'
;LEHGRLVDRGPYGVVRHPIYAGVIVSFTGFSLRAGSWLALGLTLVLVAFFWLKTGREERALQAAYPGYVGYTQRVRWRIIPFLL
;
A
#
# COMPACT_ATOMS: atom_id res chain seq x y z
N LEU A 1 2.58 -13.15 14.66
CA LEU A 1 2.54 -13.59 13.25
C LEU A 1 3.05 -15.03 13.21
N GLU A 2 2.30 -15.98 13.73
CA GLU A 2 2.75 -17.37 13.73
C GLU A 2 1.97 -18.10 12.62
N HIS A 3 2.69 -18.65 11.63
CA HIS A 3 2.22 -19.50 10.52
C HIS A 3 1.86 -18.86 9.15
N GLY A 4 2.00 -17.54 8.95
CA GLY A 4 1.77 -16.93 7.62
C GLY A 4 2.89 -17.23 6.60
N ARG A 5 2.56 -17.43 5.32
CA ARG A 5 3.54 -17.49 4.21
C ARG A 5 3.51 -16.19 3.43
N LEU A 6 4.68 -15.70 3.02
CA LEU A 6 4.79 -14.55 2.12
C LEU A 6 4.11 -14.85 0.78
N VAL A 7 3.19 -13.99 0.36
CA VAL A 7 2.54 -14.05 -0.95
C VAL A 7 3.12 -12.95 -1.83
N ASP A 8 3.71 -13.33 -2.97
CA ASP A 8 4.38 -12.41 -3.89
C ASP A 8 3.87 -12.52 -5.34
N ARG A 9 2.76 -13.24 -5.56
CA ARG A 9 2.14 -13.42 -6.87
C ARG A 9 0.88 -12.58 -7.03
N GLY A 10 0.47 -12.37 -8.29
CA GLY A 10 -0.71 -11.58 -8.64
C GLY A 10 -0.49 -10.08 -8.31
N PRO A 11 -1.48 -9.38 -7.71
CA PRO A 11 -1.35 -7.97 -7.37
C PRO A 11 -0.14 -7.65 -6.46
N TYR A 12 0.21 -8.58 -5.56
CA TYR A 12 1.38 -8.47 -4.68
C TYR A 12 2.71 -8.54 -5.45
N GLY A 13 2.72 -9.05 -6.69
CA GLY A 13 3.90 -9.02 -7.56
C GLY A 13 4.15 -7.67 -8.23
N VAL A 14 3.15 -6.77 -8.20
CA VAL A 14 3.22 -5.44 -8.84
C VAL A 14 3.47 -4.36 -7.80
N VAL A 15 2.72 -4.39 -6.70
CA VAL A 15 2.84 -3.46 -5.57
C VAL A 15 2.79 -4.23 -4.25
N ARG A 16 3.49 -3.76 -3.23
CA ARG A 16 3.56 -4.48 -1.95
C ARG A 16 2.27 -4.43 -1.14
N HIS A 17 1.47 -3.38 -1.31
CA HIS A 17 0.21 -3.17 -0.60
C HIS A 17 -0.95 -2.88 -1.59
N PRO A 18 -1.38 -3.86 -2.41
CA PRO A 18 -2.40 -3.67 -3.44
C PRO A 18 -3.76 -3.26 -2.88
N ILE A 19 -4.09 -3.69 -1.65
CA ILE A 19 -5.32 -3.28 -0.96
C ILE A 19 -5.32 -1.77 -0.70
N TYR A 20 -4.20 -1.20 -0.24
CA TYR A 20 -4.12 0.25 0.01
C TYR A 20 -4.24 1.04 -1.28
N ALA A 21 -3.67 0.53 -2.37
CA ALA A 21 -3.86 1.10 -3.70
C ALA A 21 -5.35 1.14 -4.09
N GLY A 22 -6.07 0.02 -3.95
CA GLY A 22 -7.50 -0.07 -4.25
C GLY A 22 -8.36 0.85 -3.40
N VAL A 23 -8.05 0.98 -2.10
CA VAL A 23 -8.73 1.93 -1.21
C VAL A 23 -8.50 3.37 -1.67
N ILE A 24 -7.26 3.76 -1.94
CA ILE A 24 -6.93 5.11 -2.43
C ILE A 24 -7.69 5.42 -3.72
N VAL A 25 -7.64 4.52 -4.72
CA VAL A 25 -8.35 4.71 -6.00
C VAL A 25 -9.86 4.88 -5.78
N SER A 26 -10.45 4.08 -4.89
CA SER A 26 -11.89 4.14 -4.59
C SER A 26 -12.28 5.49 -3.96
N PHE A 27 -11.50 5.97 -2.97
CA PHE A 27 -11.77 7.25 -2.31
C PHE A 27 -11.48 8.45 -3.21
N THR A 28 -10.47 8.36 -4.08
CA THR A 28 -10.23 9.36 -5.13
C THR A 28 -11.43 9.43 -6.07
N GLY A 29 -11.91 8.29 -6.59
CA GLY A 29 -13.09 8.24 -7.45
C GLY A 29 -14.35 8.81 -6.77
N PHE A 30 -14.56 8.47 -5.50
CA PHE A 30 -15.65 9.01 -4.69
C PHE A 30 -15.54 10.54 -4.53
N SER A 31 -14.36 11.04 -4.19
CA SER A 31 -14.12 12.48 -3.99
C SER A 31 -14.33 13.28 -5.27
N LEU A 32 -13.86 12.76 -6.40
CA LEU A 32 -14.06 13.36 -7.73
C LEU A 32 -15.54 13.34 -8.11
N ARG A 33 -16.24 12.22 -7.89
CA ARG A 33 -17.68 12.09 -8.17
C ARG A 33 -18.53 13.02 -7.29
N ALA A 34 -18.10 13.26 -6.06
CA ALA A 34 -18.75 14.18 -5.13
C ALA A 34 -18.45 15.66 -5.43
N GLY A 35 -17.39 15.97 -6.20
CA GLY A 35 -16.98 17.34 -6.49
C GLY A 35 -16.56 18.14 -5.25
N SER A 36 -16.14 17.45 -4.18
CA SER A 36 -15.91 18.06 -2.87
C SER A 36 -14.41 18.21 -2.59
N TRP A 37 -13.97 19.46 -2.43
CA TRP A 37 -12.61 19.78 -2.00
C TRP A 37 -12.28 19.20 -0.62
N LEU A 38 -13.27 19.13 0.28
CA LEU A 38 -13.10 18.50 1.59
C LEU A 38 -12.86 17.00 1.44
N ALA A 39 -13.66 16.31 0.62
CA ALA A 39 -13.48 14.87 0.38
C ALA A 39 -12.11 14.58 -0.26
N LEU A 40 -11.67 15.44 -1.19
CA LEU A 40 -10.35 15.33 -1.80
C LEU A 40 -9.23 15.54 -0.76
N GLY A 41 -9.37 16.54 0.11
CA GLY A 41 -8.44 16.78 1.22
C GLY A 41 -8.35 15.59 2.17
N LEU A 42 -9.48 14.99 2.55
CA LEU A 42 -9.51 13.78 3.38
C LEU A 42 -8.87 12.57 2.67
N THR A 43 -9.04 12.46 1.35
CA THR A 43 -8.38 11.42 0.55
C THR A 43 -6.86 11.61 0.56
N LEU A 44 -6.35 12.84 0.48
CA LEU A 44 -4.91 13.10 0.62
C LEU A 44 -4.37 12.74 2.01
N VAL A 45 -5.14 13.04 3.07
CA VAL A 45 -4.80 12.61 4.44
C VAL A 45 -4.75 11.08 4.53
N LEU A 46 -5.70 10.38 3.89
CA LEU A 46 -5.72 8.92 3.84
C LEU A 46 -4.48 8.35 3.13
N VAL A 47 -4.05 8.96 2.02
CA VAL A 47 -2.82 8.58 1.31
C VAL A 47 -1.60 8.73 2.24
N ALA A 48 -1.47 9.88 2.92
CA ALA A 48 -0.38 10.11 3.86
C ALA A 48 -0.38 9.12 5.03
N PHE A 49 -1.56 8.80 5.56
CA PHE A 49 -1.73 7.79 6.60
C PHE A 49 -1.24 6.41 6.15
N PHE A 50 -1.65 5.93 4.97
CA PHE A 50 -1.17 4.65 4.44
C PHE A 50 0.33 4.66 4.17
N TRP A 51 0.89 5.78 3.70
CA TRP A 51 2.33 5.91 3.48
C TRP A 51 3.15 5.73 4.77
N LEU A 52 2.67 6.29 5.88
CA LEU A 52 3.29 6.13 7.20
C LEU A 52 3.06 4.73 7.78
N LYS A 53 1.86 4.17 7.62
CA LYS A 53 1.46 2.85 8.12
C LYS A 53 2.26 1.73 7.45
N THR A 54 2.40 1.76 6.13
CA THR A 54 3.22 0.79 5.37
C THR A 54 4.66 0.76 5.88
N GLY A 55 5.23 1.90 6.28
CA GLY A 55 6.61 1.94 6.79
C GLY A 55 6.80 1.24 8.12
N ARG A 56 5.75 1.17 8.95
CA ARG A 56 5.76 0.39 10.19
C ARG A 56 5.51 -1.09 9.92
N GLU A 57 4.58 -1.40 9.02
CA GLU A 57 4.26 -2.77 8.62
C GLU A 57 5.45 -3.46 7.95
N GLU A 58 6.12 -2.81 7.00
CA GLU A 58 7.29 -3.36 6.32
C GLU A 58 8.41 -3.69 7.30
N ARG A 59 8.66 -2.85 8.32
CA ARG A 59 9.65 -3.13 9.36
C ARG A 59 9.28 -4.36 10.19
N ALA A 60 8.01 -4.49 10.57
CA ALA A 60 7.53 -5.67 11.27
C ALA A 60 7.61 -6.94 10.40
N LEU A 61 7.31 -6.82 9.10
CA LEU A 61 7.39 -7.93 8.14
C LEU A 61 8.84 -8.34 7.86
N GLN A 62 9.77 -7.40 7.77
CA GLN A 62 11.21 -7.68 7.65
C GLN A 62 11.73 -8.44 8.87
N ALA A 63 11.28 -8.09 10.08
CA ALA A 63 11.65 -8.79 11.30
C ALA A 63 11.02 -10.20 11.40
N ALA A 64 9.79 -10.37 10.91
CA ALA A 64 9.06 -11.63 11.02
C ALA A 64 9.36 -12.63 9.88
N TYR A 65 9.76 -12.15 8.70
CA TYR A 65 9.92 -12.98 7.50
C TYR A 65 11.27 -12.75 6.82
N PRO A 66 12.21 -13.71 6.92
CA PRO A 66 13.54 -13.60 6.29
C PRO A 66 13.48 -13.35 4.77
N GLY A 67 12.48 -13.91 4.09
CA GLY A 67 12.28 -13.73 2.64
C GLY A 67 11.75 -12.36 2.21
N TYR A 68 11.32 -11.52 3.16
CA TYR A 68 10.67 -10.24 2.84
C TYR A 68 11.63 -9.25 2.18
N VAL A 69 12.91 -9.22 2.59
CA VAL A 69 13.91 -8.34 1.98
C VAL A 69 14.07 -8.66 0.49
N GLY A 70 14.16 -9.94 0.13
CA GLY A 70 14.23 -10.35 -1.27
C GLY A 70 12.97 -9.98 -2.06
N TYR A 71 11.80 -10.06 -1.42
CA TYR A 71 10.54 -9.60 -2.03
C TYR A 71 10.54 -8.10 -2.29
N THR A 72 11.01 -7.27 -1.34
CA THR A 72 11.09 -5.81 -1.55
C THR A 72 12.01 -5.38 -2.68
N GLN A 73 13.02 -6.20 -3.01
CA GLN A 73 13.90 -5.94 -4.15
C GLN A 73 13.24 -6.26 -5.49
N ARG A 74 12.40 -7.31 -5.54
CA ARG A 74 11.64 -7.68 -6.74
C ARG A 74 10.47 -6.72 -6.98
N VAL A 75 9.73 -6.40 -5.92
CA VAL A 75 8.54 -5.56 -5.96
C VAL A 75 8.88 -4.22 -5.32
N ARG A 76 9.34 -3.27 -6.14
CA ARG A 76 9.86 -1.97 -5.66
C ARG A 76 8.78 -1.00 -5.19
N TRP A 77 7.58 -1.09 -5.76
CA TRP A 77 6.49 -0.16 -5.52
C TRP A 77 5.71 -0.49 -4.25
N ARG A 78 5.44 0.52 -3.41
CA ARG A 78 4.71 0.31 -2.14
C ARG A 78 3.22 0.23 -2.34
N ILE A 79 2.65 1.27 -2.94
CA ILE A 79 1.21 1.49 -3.03
C ILE A 79 0.83 1.85 -4.47
N ILE A 80 1.48 2.84 -5.07
CA ILE A 80 1.15 3.29 -6.42
C ILE A 80 2.32 2.94 -7.35
N PRO A 81 2.10 2.15 -8.42
CA PRO A 81 3.15 1.84 -9.36
C PRO A 81 3.63 3.13 -10.06
N PHE A 82 4.93 3.25 -10.31
CA PHE A 82 5.58 4.37 -11.02
C PHE A 82 5.60 5.73 -10.30
N LEU A 83 4.97 5.86 -9.14
CA LEU A 83 5.01 7.09 -8.35
C LEU A 83 5.96 6.99 -7.18
N LEU A 84 6.03 5.82 -6.50
CA LEU A 84 6.87 5.58 -5.31
C LEU A 84 7.13 4.09 -5.04
#